data_AF-A0A110A7N0-F1
#
_entry.id   AF-A0A110A7N0-F1
#
_cell.length_a   1.000
_cell.length_b   1.000
_cell.length_c   1.000
_cell.angle_alpha   90.00
_cell.angle_beta   90.00
_cell.angle_gamma   90.00
#
_symmetry.space_group_name_H-M   'P 1'
#
loop_
_entity.id
_entity.type
_entity.pdbx_description
1 polymer ?
#
loop_
_entity_poly.entity_id
_entity_poly.type
_entity_poly.pdbx_seq_one_letter_code
_entity_poly.pdbx_strand_id
1 'polypeptide(L)'
;MKMLEGFLALGWRDVLLAACIAYIIFSAIRLFQRLFGKQEEELSFKVKNMDMVEVYEKCKELFPIQSLTFHGREFTRGMRIKVTTIQKKIIEGELIGINRINLICIRTHNQIVAHQIEKIEEIIILE
;
A
#
# COMPACT_ATOMS: atom_id res chain seq x y z
N MET A 1 46.77 -0.84 8.31
CA MET A 1 47.39 0.18 7.41
C MET A 1 47.59 -0.43 6.02
N LYS A 2 46.50 -0.76 5.31
CA LYS A 2 46.49 -1.25 3.92
C LYS A 2 45.37 -0.60 3.10
N MET A 3 44.32 -0.13 3.78
CA MET A 3 43.21 0.60 3.16
C MET A 3 43.65 2.00 2.66
N LEU A 4 44.65 2.63 3.27
CA LEU A 4 45.10 3.99 2.92
C LEU A 4 45.98 4.04 1.65
N GLU A 5 46.71 2.96 1.34
CA GLU A 5 47.60 2.90 0.17
C GLU A 5 46.82 2.74 -1.14
N GLY A 6 45.65 2.10 -1.09
CA GLY A 6 44.74 2.01 -2.24
C GLY A 6 44.17 3.37 -2.66
N PHE A 7 43.98 4.32 -1.73
CA PHE A 7 43.48 5.67 -2.02
C PHE A 7 44.51 6.58 -2.70
N LEU A 8 45.80 6.37 -2.45
CA LEU A 8 46.90 7.13 -3.08
C LEU A 8 47.22 6.66 -4.52
N ALA A 9 46.70 5.50 -4.92
CA ALA A 9 46.91 4.93 -6.25
C ALA A 9 45.82 5.30 -7.28
N LEU A 10 44.76 6.02 -6.87
CA LEU A 10 43.74 6.46 -7.82
C LEU A 10 44.19 7.71 -8.55
N GLY A 11 44.39 7.58 -9.85
CA GLY A 11 44.56 8.74 -10.71
C GLY A 11 43.28 9.57 -10.77
N TRP A 12 43.39 10.85 -11.09
CA TRP A 12 42.23 11.73 -11.31
C TRP A 12 41.21 11.14 -12.31
N ARG A 13 41.70 10.34 -13.27
CA ARG A 13 40.88 9.61 -14.25
C ARG A 13 39.98 8.57 -13.60
N ASP A 14 40.47 7.85 -12.59
CA ASP A 14 39.71 6.81 -11.88
C ASP A 14 38.60 7.43 -11.02
N VAL A 15 38.87 8.59 -10.44
CA VAL A 15 37.89 9.37 -9.68
C VAL A 15 36.75 9.87 -10.58
N LEU A 16 37.08 10.42 -11.76
CA LEU A 16 36.07 10.84 -12.73
C LEU A 16 35.24 9.66 -13.25
N LEU A 17 35.88 8.54 -13.53
CA LEU A 17 35.22 7.34 -14.03
C LEU A 17 34.28 6.75 -12.97
N ALA A 18 34.72 6.68 -11.72
CA ALA A 18 33.88 6.27 -10.59
C ALA A 18 32.67 7.21 -10.40
N ALA A 19 32.85 8.53 -10.53
CA ALA A 19 31.76 9.49 -10.45
C ALA A 19 30.72 9.30 -11.56
N CYS A 20 31.17 9.05 -12.81
CA CYS A 20 30.28 8.74 -13.92
C CYS A 20 29.50 7.44 -13.69
N ILE A 21 30.17 6.37 -13.23
CA ILE A 21 29.52 5.09 -12.94
C ILE A 21 28.50 5.24 -11.80
N ALA A 22 28.87 5.94 -10.73
CA ALA A 22 27.98 6.20 -9.60
C ALA A 22 26.72 6.98 -10.04
N TYR A 23 26.88 7.96 -10.93
CA TYR A 23 25.75 8.71 -11.48
C TYR A 23 24.80 7.83 -12.31
N ILE A 24 25.34 6.93 -13.11
CA ILE A 24 24.55 5.98 -13.91
C ILE A 24 23.79 5.01 -13.00
N ILE A 25 24.47 4.44 -12.00
CA ILE A 25 23.85 3.52 -11.02
C ILE A 25 22.74 4.24 -10.26
N PHE A 26 23.00 5.45 -9.76
CA PHE A 26 22.00 6.25 -9.05
C PHE A 26 20.78 6.56 -9.92
N SER A 27 21.02 6.92 -11.19
CA SER A 27 19.95 7.21 -12.15
C SER A 27 19.13 5.97 -12.47
N ALA A 28 19.77 4.81 -12.64
CA ALA A 28 19.11 3.53 -12.87
C ALA A 28 18.24 3.13 -11.67
N ILE A 29 18.76 3.23 -10.44
CA ILE A 29 18.00 2.96 -9.21
C ILE A 29 16.79 3.88 -9.12
N ARG A 30 16.96 5.18 -9.38
CA ARG A 30 15.86 6.15 -9.33
C ARG A 30 14.80 5.90 -10.40
N LEU A 31 15.19 5.46 -11.59
CA LEU A 31 14.26 5.06 -12.65
C LEU A 31 13.49 3.80 -12.24
N PHE A 32 14.19 2.81 -11.69
CA PHE A 32 13.59 1.56 -11.22
C PHE A 32 12.62 1.81 -10.06
N GLN A 33 12.98 2.66 -9.10
CA GLN A 33 12.09 3.09 -8.03
C GLN A 33 10.88 3.88 -8.53
N ARG A 34 10.99 4.65 -9.63
CA ARG A 34 9.82 5.32 -10.23
C ARG A 34 8.90 4.36 -10.95
N LEU A 35 9.46 3.32 -11.58
CA LEU A 35 8.70 2.31 -12.32
C LEU A 35 8.04 1.28 -11.38
N PHE A 36 8.75 0.83 -10.34
CA PHE A 36 8.29 -0.20 -9.41
C PHE A 36 7.79 0.34 -8.06
N GLY A 37 8.21 1.54 -7.64
CA GLY A 37 7.78 2.14 -6.35
C GLY A 37 6.35 2.67 -6.33
N LYS A 38 5.62 2.52 -7.45
CA LYS A 38 4.16 2.73 -7.52
C LYS A 38 3.37 1.43 -7.45
N GLN A 39 4.03 0.29 -7.22
CA GLN A 39 3.42 -1.03 -7.26
C GLN A 39 3.01 -1.54 -5.86
N GLU A 40 2.66 -0.63 -4.96
CA GLU A 40 1.53 -0.90 -4.06
C GLU A 40 0.30 -0.26 -4.72
N GLU A 41 -0.05 -0.76 -5.90
CA GLU A 41 -1.43 -0.64 -6.37
C GLU A 41 -2.26 -1.40 -5.34
N GLU A 42 -2.74 -0.67 -4.34
CA GLU A 42 -4.05 -0.96 -3.76
C GLU A 42 -4.93 -1.39 -4.92
N LEU A 43 -5.52 -2.58 -4.83
CA LEU A 43 -6.58 -3.04 -5.72
C LEU A 43 -7.78 -2.11 -5.53
N SER A 44 -7.65 -0.89 -6.03
CA SER A 44 -8.64 0.14 -6.17
C SER A 44 -9.40 -0.24 -7.44
N PHE A 45 -10.28 -1.22 -7.30
CA PHE A 45 -11.14 -1.64 -8.40
C PHE A 45 -12.14 -0.51 -8.64
N LYS A 46 -11.82 0.37 -9.59
CA LYS A 46 -12.62 1.55 -9.94
C LYS A 46 -13.77 1.11 -10.85
N VAL A 47 -14.77 0.47 -10.24
CA VAL A 47 -15.96 -0.03 -10.94
C VAL A 47 -16.89 1.12 -11.29
N LYS A 48 -17.33 1.21 -12.54
CA LYS A 48 -18.35 2.19 -12.96
C LYS A 48 -19.69 1.82 -12.33
N ASN A 49 -20.44 2.83 -11.88
CA ASN A 49 -21.65 2.75 -11.05
C ASN A 49 -22.73 1.71 -11.39
N MET A 50 -22.78 1.15 -12.61
CA MET A 50 -23.79 0.15 -13.02
C MET A 50 -23.49 -1.26 -12.48
N ASP A 51 -22.23 -1.59 -12.21
CA ASP A 51 -21.79 -2.94 -11.77
C ASP A 51 -21.57 -3.04 -10.24
N MET A 52 -21.81 -1.95 -9.49
CA MET A 52 -21.49 -1.91 -8.05
C MET A 52 -22.31 -2.90 -7.21
N VAL A 53 -23.55 -3.19 -7.62
CA VAL A 53 -24.41 -4.14 -6.89
C VAL A 53 -23.88 -5.56 -7.05
N GLU A 54 -23.51 -5.97 -8.26
CA GLU A 54 -22.94 -7.28 -8.54
C GLU A 54 -21.57 -7.45 -7.87
N VAL A 55 -20.72 -6.43 -7.96
CA VAL A 55 -19.41 -6.45 -7.31
C VAL A 55 -19.55 -6.47 -5.78
N TYR A 56 -20.55 -5.79 -5.21
CA TYR A 56 -20.82 -5.84 -3.77
C TYR A 56 -21.21 -7.24 -3.31
N GLU A 57 -22.08 -7.93 -4.05
CA GLU A 57 -22.44 -9.33 -3.74
C GLU A 57 -21.23 -10.26 -3.87
N LYS A 58 -20.40 -10.09 -4.91
CA LYS A 58 -19.13 -10.82 -5.02
C LYS A 58 -18.13 -10.50 -3.91
N CYS A 59 -18.09 -9.26 -3.43
CA CYS A 59 -17.27 -8.91 -2.27
C CYS A 59 -17.80 -9.58 -0.99
N LYS A 60 -19.10 -9.76 -0.81
CA LYS A 60 -19.62 -10.53 0.33
C LYS A 60 -19.20 -11.99 0.30
N GLU A 61 -19.17 -12.60 -0.90
CA GLU A 61 -18.67 -13.97 -1.09
C GLU A 61 -17.17 -14.08 -0.77
N LEU A 62 -16.37 -13.13 -1.26
CA LEU A 62 -14.91 -13.11 -1.10
C LEU A 62 -14.45 -12.70 0.30
N PHE A 63 -15.27 -11.96 1.04
CA PHE A 63 -14.99 -11.46 2.39
C PHE A 63 -16.03 -12.01 3.39
N PRO A 64 -16.01 -13.32 3.67
CA PRO A 64 -17.06 -13.99 4.44
C PRO A 64 -17.03 -13.66 5.94
N ILE A 65 -15.90 -13.16 6.47
CA ILE A 65 -15.75 -12.85 7.89
C ILE A 65 -16.40 -11.48 8.15
N GLN A 66 -17.40 -11.46 9.03
CA GLN A 66 -18.25 -10.28 9.23
C GLN A 66 -17.74 -9.34 10.33
N SER A 67 -16.94 -9.85 11.27
CA SER A 67 -16.40 -9.07 12.39
C SER A 67 -14.87 -9.00 12.34
N LEU A 68 -14.36 -7.83 12.71
CA LEU A 68 -12.95 -7.52 12.89
C LEU A 68 -12.71 -7.12 14.33
N THR A 69 -11.74 -7.73 15.00
CA THR A 69 -11.20 -7.16 16.25
C THR A 69 -9.90 -6.43 15.93
N PHE A 70 -9.88 -5.11 16.10
CA PHE A 70 -8.70 -4.28 15.88
C PHE A 70 -8.45 -3.39 17.11
N HIS A 71 -7.26 -3.49 17.70
CA HIS A 71 -6.90 -2.85 18.97
C HIS A 71 -7.95 -3.02 20.10
N GLY A 72 -8.53 -4.22 20.22
CA GLY A 72 -9.52 -4.54 21.25
C GLY A 72 -10.92 -3.94 21.00
N ARG A 73 -11.17 -3.31 19.86
CA ARG A 73 -12.49 -2.89 19.41
C ARG A 73 -13.02 -3.82 18.33
N GLU A 74 -14.30 -4.14 18.41
CA GLU A 74 -14.98 -4.95 17.41
C GLU A 74 -15.65 -4.04 16.37
N PHE A 75 -15.45 -4.36 15.10
CA PHE A 75 -16.08 -3.72 13.96
C PHE A 75 -16.84 -4.78 13.17
N THR A 76 -18.10 -4.52 12.86
CA THR A 76 -18.97 -5.46 12.16
C THR A 76 -19.36 -4.95 10.78
N ARG A 77 -19.72 -5.87 9.89
CA ARG A 77 -20.26 -5.56 8.56
C ARG A 77 -21.40 -4.55 8.66
N GLY A 78 -21.39 -3.56 7.77
CA GLY A 78 -22.38 -2.48 7.71
C GLY A 78 -22.03 -1.26 8.56
N MET A 79 -21.03 -1.34 9.46
CA MET A 79 -20.57 -0.17 10.21
C MET A 79 -19.89 0.82 9.27
N ARG A 80 -20.20 2.11 9.45
CA ARG A 80 -19.48 3.18 8.77
C ARG A 80 -18.18 3.44 9.53
N ILE A 81 -17.05 3.30 8.84
CA ILE A 81 -15.72 3.38 9.43
C ILE A 81 -14.84 4.35 8.65
N LYS A 82 -13.88 4.91 9.38
CA LYS A 82 -12.74 5.66 8.86
C LYS A 82 -11.48 4.85 9.15
N VAL A 83 -10.75 4.53 8.10
CA VAL A 83 -9.49 3.79 8.16
C VAL A 83 -8.35 4.73 7.81
N THR A 84 -7.36 4.80 8.69
CA THR A 84 -6.10 5.50 8.46
C THR A 84 -5.01 4.47 8.20
N THR A 85 -4.38 4.51 7.04
CA THR A 85 -3.25 3.61 6.72
C THR A 85 -1.94 4.14 7.28
N ILE A 86 -0.92 3.29 7.38
CA ILE A 86 0.45 3.70 7.79
C ILE A 86 1.01 4.80 6.88
N GLN A 87 0.59 4.82 5.61
CA GLN A 87 0.94 5.87 4.64
C GLN A 87 0.14 7.17 4.82
N LYS A 88 -0.59 7.31 5.95
CA LYS A 88 -1.47 8.44 6.28
C LYS A 88 -2.59 8.68 5.25
N LYS A 89 -2.98 7.63 4.52
CA LYS A 89 -4.15 7.68 3.63
C LYS A 89 -5.42 7.44 4.45
N ILE A 90 -6.43 8.24 4.19
CA ILE A 90 -7.75 8.13 4.83
C ILE A 90 -8.72 7.48 3.85
N ILE A 91 -9.40 6.43 4.32
CA ILE A 91 -10.45 5.73 3.58
C ILE A 91 -11.71 5.74 4.46
N GLU A 92 -12.79 6.35 3.95
CA GLU A 92 -14.06 6.45 4.66
C GLU A 92 -15.15 5.71 3.89
N GLY A 93 -15.87 4.82 4.57
CA GLY A 93 -16.88 3.98 3.93
C GLY A 93 -17.54 2.98 4.85
N GLU A 94 -18.35 2.10 4.28
CA GLU A 94 -19.03 1.00 4.97
C GLU A 94 -18.15 -0.26 4.97
N LEU A 95 -17.99 -0.88 6.12
CA LEU A 95 -17.28 -2.15 6.25
C LEU A 95 -18.08 -3.28 5.59
N ILE A 96 -17.54 -3.90 4.54
CA ILE A 96 -18.17 -5.07 3.90
C ILE A 96 -17.74 -6.35 4.62
N GLY A 97 -16.49 -6.47 5.03
CA GLY A 97 -16.00 -7.65 5.75
C GLY A 97 -14.52 -7.90 5.54
N ILE A 98 -14.09 -9.08 5.97
CA ILE A 98 -12.70 -9.52 5.95
C ILE A 98 -12.56 -10.87 5.24
N ASN A 99 -11.44 -11.05 4.55
CA ASN A 99 -11.06 -12.33 3.97
C ASN A 99 -10.00 -13.03 4.83
N ARG A 100 -9.82 -14.34 4.63
CA ARG A 100 -8.87 -15.24 5.33
C ARG A 100 -7.41 -14.83 5.22
N ILE A 101 -7.07 -13.90 4.32
CA ILE A 101 -5.73 -13.34 4.12
C ILE A 101 -5.61 -11.95 4.77
N ASN A 102 -6.43 -11.65 5.79
CA ASN A 102 -6.41 -10.39 6.54
C ASN A 102 -6.53 -9.12 5.66
N LEU A 103 -7.36 -9.20 4.62
CA LEU A 103 -7.76 -8.04 3.83
C LEU A 103 -9.10 -7.53 4.36
N ILE A 104 -9.20 -6.22 4.61
CA ILE A 104 -10.46 -5.53 4.89
C ILE A 104 -11.05 -5.02 3.57
N CYS A 105 -12.36 -5.14 3.40
CA CYS A 105 -13.09 -4.60 2.26
C CYS A 105 -14.02 -3.48 2.71
N ILE A 106 -13.89 -2.32 2.06
CA ILE A 106 -14.57 -1.08 2.43
C ILE A 106 -15.29 -0.54 1.20
N ARG A 107 -16.59 -0.33 1.32
CA ARG A 107 -17.41 0.33 0.31
C ARG A 107 -17.38 1.84 0.55
N THR A 108 -16.71 2.57 -0.33
CA THR A 108 -16.79 4.03 -0.36
C THR A 108 -17.96 4.48 -1.25
N HIS A 109 -18.19 5.78 -1.37
CA HIS A 109 -19.25 6.33 -2.23
C HIS A 109 -19.12 5.91 -3.70
N ASN A 110 -17.89 5.81 -4.22
CA ASN A 110 -17.64 5.66 -5.67
C ASN A 110 -16.82 4.41 -6.03
N GLN A 111 -16.34 3.64 -5.05
CA GLN A 111 -15.51 2.46 -5.28
C GLN A 111 -15.49 1.51 -4.08
N ILE A 112 -15.14 0.25 -4.35
CA ILE A 112 -14.84 -0.74 -3.32
C ILE A 112 -13.33 -0.84 -3.19
N VAL A 113 -12.83 -0.76 -1.97
CA VAL A 113 -11.40 -0.78 -1.65
C VAL A 113 -11.11 -1.98 -0.78
N ALA A 114 -10.17 -2.82 -1.22
CA ALA A 114 -9.59 -3.88 -0.40
C ALA A 114 -8.20 -3.44 0.10
N HIS A 115 -7.95 -3.52 1.40
CA HIS A 115 -6.69 -3.11 2.02
C HIS A 115 -6.17 -4.15 3.02
N GLN A 116 -4.86 -4.25 3.19
CA GLN A 116 -4.24 -5.15 4.16
C GLN A 116 -4.39 -4.59 5.58
N ILE A 117 -4.88 -5.39 6.52
CA ILE A 117 -5.05 -4.98 7.92
C ILE A 117 -3.71 -4.59 8.55
N GLU A 118 -2.62 -5.27 8.17
CA GLU A 118 -1.26 -4.99 8.64
C GLU A 118 -0.76 -3.59 8.27
N LYS A 119 -1.36 -2.97 7.25
CA LYS A 119 -1.02 -1.62 6.78
C LYS A 119 -1.96 -0.53 7.31
N ILE A 120 -2.85 -0.90 8.22
CA ILE A 120 -3.77 0.02 8.89
C ILE A 120 -3.15 0.48 10.21
N GLU A 121 -3.12 1.79 10.40
CA GLU A 121 -2.69 2.42 11.64
C GLU A 121 -3.87 2.57 12.61
N GLU A 122 -5.04 2.97 12.11
CA GLU A 122 -6.21 3.24 12.96
C GLU A 122 -7.52 2.94 12.24
N ILE A 123 -8.52 2.47 12.99
CA ILE A 123 -9.92 2.33 12.55
C ILE A 123 -10.82 3.03 13.55
N ILE A 124 -11.64 3.95 13.07
CA ILE A 124 -12.60 4.74 13.86
C ILE A 124 -14.01 4.48 13.31
N ILE A 125 -14.99 4.34 14.20
CA ILE A 125 -16.41 4.24 13.83
C ILE A 125 -16.93 5.67 13.60
N LEU A 126 -17.62 5.89 12.49
CA LEU A 126 -18.33 7.12 12.21
C LEU A 126 -19.80 6.91 12.57
N GLU A 127 -20.34 7.79 13.42
CA GLU A 127 -21.77 7.84 13.78
C GLU A 127 -22.65 8.26 12.59
#